data_AF-A0A1T4QGL4-F1
#
_entry.id   AF-A0A1T4QGL4-F1
#
_cell.length_a   1.000
_cell.length_b   1.000
_cell.length_c   1.000
_cell.angle_alpha   90.00
_cell.angle_beta   90.00
_cell.angle_gamma   90.00
#
_symmetry.space_group_name_H-M   'P 1'
#
loop_
_entity.id
_entity.type
_entity.pdbx_description
1 polymer ?
#
loop_
_entity_poly.entity_id
_entity_poly.type
_entity_poly.pdbx_seq_one_letter_code
_entity_poly.pdbx_strand_id
1 'polypeptide(L)'
;MRLMLIPFVIAAVAMPALAADPKPEIERPTGKAQADGAAHSLRTIPEACARLEGRFTGNAESEYDFKVVRTSAGCQARARFVDPDAGPATADGWILNDVITVPRAECPSRQAVVKVWRKPGQATTPELDAQGRARIYLGDSTEAAKAKRLPKVDVYAAEVALTGQACG
;
A
#
# COMPACT_ATOMS: atom_id res chain seq x y z
N MET A 1 -41.82 47.28 -32.03
CA MET A 1 -41.84 46.04 -31.22
C MET A 1 -40.51 45.33 -31.44
N ARG A 2 -39.51 45.54 -30.58
CA ARG A 2 -38.16 44.94 -30.71
C ARG A 2 -38.06 43.78 -29.73
N LEU A 3 -38.03 42.57 -30.27
CA LEU A 3 -37.93 41.31 -29.53
C LEU A 3 -36.50 41.18 -28.98
N MET A 4 -36.31 41.30 -27.67
CA MET A 4 -35.04 41.02 -27.00
C MET A 4 -34.90 39.50 -26.80
N LEU A 5 -33.95 38.89 -27.51
CA LEU A 5 -33.48 37.53 -27.24
C LEU A 5 -32.47 37.58 -26.07
N ILE A 6 -32.82 36.94 -24.96
CA ILE A 6 -31.93 36.71 -23.80
C ILE A 6 -31.18 35.40 -24.05
N PRO A 7 -29.83 35.39 -24.07
CA PRO A 7 -29.08 34.14 -24.18
C PRO A 7 -29.05 33.44 -22.82
N PHE A 8 -29.62 32.24 -22.77
CA PHE A 8 -29.57 31.36 -21.62
C PHE A 8 -28.17 30.71 -21.56
N VAL A 9 -27.30 31.22 -20.69
CA VAL A 9 -25.98 30.65 -20.45
C VAL A 9 -26.14 29.44 -19.53
N ILE A 10 -26.02 28.24 -20.09
CA ILE A 10 -25.93 26.99 -19.33
C ILE A 10 -24.51 26.89 -18.76
N ALA A 11 -24.36 27.22 -17.48
CA ALA A 11 -23.11 26.99 -16.74
C ALA A 11 -22.95 25.49 -16.48
N ALA A 12 -22.08 24.83 -17.26
CA ALA A 12 -21.67 23.46 -17.01
C ALA A 12 -20.86 23.41 -15.72
N VAL A 13 -21.47 22.92 -14.64
CA VAL A 13 -20.78 22.64 -13.37
C VAL A 13 -19.89 21.42 -13.59
N ALA A 14 -18.60 21.67 -13.81
CA ALA A 14 -17.58 20.63 -13.83
C ALA A 14 -17.44 20.06 -12.42
N MET A 15 -18.06 18.90 -12.16
CA MET A 15 -17.77 18.13 -10.96
C MET A 15 -16.36 17.54 -11.10
N PRO A 16 -15.45 17.72 -10.13
CA PRO A 16 -14.16 17.07 -10.16
C PRO A 16 -14.40 15.57 -10.00
N ALA A 17 -14.07 14.80 -11.03
CA ALA A 17 -14.02 13.36 -10.95
C ALA A 17 -12.89 12.98 -10.00
N LEU A 18 -13.23 12.63 -8.75
CA LEU A 18 -12.33 11.89 -7.88
C LEU A 18 -12.07 10.55 -8.56
N ALA A 19 -10.86 10.36 -9.08
CA ALA A 19 -10.44 9.09 -9.63
C ALA A 19 -10.66 8.01 -8.57
N ALA A 20 -11.52 7.04 -8.88
CA ALA A 20 -11.71 5.89 -8.03
C ALA A 20 -10.38 5.15 -7.89
N ASP A 21 -10.06 4.73 -6.66
CA ASP A 21 -8.86 3.91 -6.43
C ASP A 21 -8.89 2.68 -7.34
N PRO A 22 -7.71 2.23 -7.85
CA PRO A 22 -7.64 1.00 -8.62
C PRO A 22 -8.17 -0.18 -7.81
N LYS A 23 -8.70 -1.19 -8.49
CA LYS A 23 -9.18 -2.40 -7.83
C LYS A 23 -8.00 -3.11 -7.11
N PRO A 24 -8.10 -3.42 -5.80
CA PRO A 24 -7.05 -4.14 -5.11
C PRO A 24 -6.96 -5.61 -5.56
N GLU A 25 -5.76 -6.19 -5.53
CA GLU A 25 -5.58 -7.62 -5.80
C GLU A 25 -6.16 -8.51 -4.70
N ILE A 26 -6.11 -8.05 -3.45
CA ILE A 26 -6.66 -8.72 -2.28
C ILE A 26 -7.82 -7.87 -1.77
N GLU A 27 -9.03 -8.41 -1.88
CA GLU A 27 -10.22 -7.84 -1.27
C GLU A 27 -10.39 -8.46 0.13
N ARG A 28 -10.50 -7.60 1.15
CA ARG A 28 -10.76 -8.02 2.53
C ARG A 28 -12.08 -7.43 3.02
N PRO A 29 -12.83 -8.17 3.85
CA PRO A 29 -13.90 -7.55 4.61
C PRO A 29 -13.31 -6.53 5.59
N THR A 30 -14.13 -5.56 5.99
CA THR A 30 -13.79 -4.63 7.08
C THR A 30 -13.37 -5.41 8.33
N GLY A 31 -12.27 -4.99 8.94
CA GLY A 31 -11.73 -5.60 10.15
C GLY A 31 -12.63 -5.42 11.37
N LYS A 32 -12.27 -6.10 12.45
CA LYS A 32 -12.92 -5.90 13.76
C LYS A 32 -12.58 -4.51 14.28
N ALA A 33 -13.57 -3.85 14.88
CA ALA A 33 -13.35 -2.56 15.53
C ALA A 33 -12.27 -2.67 16.63
N GLN A 34 -11.41 -1.67 16.71
CA GLN A 34 -10.28 -1.62 17.64
C GLN A 34 -10.46 -0.48 18.63
N ALA A 35 -10.19 -0.76 19.90
CA ALA A 35 -10.23 0.25 20.95
C ALA A 35 -9.01 1.18 20.89
N ASP A 36 -9.16 2.37 21.46
CA ASP A 36 -8.05 3.30 21.65
C ASP A 36 -6.96 2.66 22.52
N GLY A 37 -5.70 2.93 22.17
CA GLY A 37 -4.52 2.39 22.83
C GLY A 37 -4.21 0.93 22.49
N ALA A 38 -5.11 0.18 21.85
CA ALA A 38 -4.88 -1.21 21.47
C ALA A 38 -4.08 -1.32 20.16
N ALA A 39 -2.82 -1.75 20.27
CA ALA A 39 -2.02 -2.10 19.10
C ALA A 39 -2.58 -3.36 18.42
N HIS A 40 -2.77 -3.28 17.11
CA HIS A 40 -3.29 -4.37 16.30
C HIS A 40 -2.42 -4.60 15.07
N SER A 41 -2.32 -5.87 14.66
CA SER A 41 -1.62 -6.25 13.44
C SER A 41 -2.55 -6.10 12.25
N LEU A 42 -2.08 -5.39 11.22
CA LEU A 42 -2.81 -5.18 9.96
C LEU A 42 -2.47 -6.29 8.97
N ARG A 43 -1.19 -6.43 8.64
CA ARG A 43 -0.68 -7.41 7.70
C ARG A 43 0.76 -7.75 7.98
N THR A 44 1.11 -9.02 7.78
CA THR A 44 2.52 -9.43 7.66
C THR A 44 2.84 -9.62 6.17
N ILE A 45 3.99 -9.12 5.75
CA ILE A 45 4.58 -9.28 4.41
C ILE A 45 5.87 -10.08 4.61
N PRO A 46 5.80 -11.43 4.59
CA PRO A 46 6.95 -12.30 4.87
C PRO A 46 8.12 -12.04 3.93
N GLU A 47 7.84 -11.72 2.66
CA GLU A 47 8.83 -11.47 1.62
C GLU A 47 9.67 -10.23 1.94
N ALA A 48 9.07 -9.21 2.53
CA ALA A 48 9.74 -7.97 2.94
C ALA A 48 10.21 -8.00 4.41
N CYS A 49 10.00 -9.12 5.13
CA CYS A 49 10.25 -9.22 6.57
C CYS A 49 9.58 -8.11 7.39
N ALA A 50 8.42 -7.65 6.95
CA ALA A 50 7.71 -6.52 7.51
C ALA A 50 6.37 -6.95 8.09
N ARG A 51 6.02 -6.39 9.24
CA ARG A 51 4.69 -6.48 9.84
C ARG A 51 4.17 -5.06 10.05
N LEU A 52 2.99 -4.81 9.49
CA LEU A 52 2.28 -3.56 9.59
C LEU A 52 1.44 -3.59 10.86
N GLU A 53 1.64 -2.62 11.72
CA GLU A 53 0.92 -2.46 12.98
C GLU A 53 0.25 -1.09 13.01
N GLY A 54 -0.92 -1.06 13.63
CA GLY A 54 -1.71 0.14 13.80
C GLY A 54 -2.21 0.26 15.23
N ARG A 55 -2.52 1.48 15.65
CA ARG A 55 -3.13 1.76 16.95
C ARG A 55 -3.87 3.09 16.90
N PHE A 56 -5.15 3.08 17.26
CA PHE A 56 -5.86 4.34 17.55
C PHE A 56 -5.31 4.92 18.84
N THR A 57 -5.00 6.21 18.86
CA THR A 57 -4.29 6.82 20.00
C THR A 57 -5.24 7.45 21.02
N GLY A 58 -6.50 7.72 20.62
CA GLY A 58 -7.43 8.56 21.38
C GLY A 58 -7.11 10.06 21.37
N ASN A 59 -6.06 10.49 20.65
CA ASN A 59 -5.71 11.91 20.50
C ASN A 59 -6.13 12.43 19.12
N ALA A 60 -6.93 13.49 19.06
CA ALA A 60 -7.40 14.11 17.82
C ALA A 60 -6.28 14.68 16.92
N GLU A 61 -5.12 15.06 17.47
CA GLU A 61 -3.99 15.59 16.67
C GLU A 61 -3.18 14.48 16.00
N SER A 62 -3.25 13.25 16.52
CA SER A 62 -2.50 12.10 16.02
C SER A 62 -3.34 10.85 16.21
N GLU A 63 -4.50 10.79 15.57
CA GLU A 63 -5.55 9.80 15.84
C GLU A 63 -5.12 8.34 15.61
N TYR A 64 -4.11 8.12 14.76
CA TYR A 64 -3.66 6.78 14.40
C TYR A 64 -2.14 6.70 14.28
N ASP A 65 -1.56 5.79 15.06
CA ASP A 65 -0.14 5.46 15.08
C ASP A 65 0.09 4.23 14.20
N PHE A 66 0.74 4.42 13.05
CA PHE A 66 1.08 3.36 12.10
C PHE A 66 2.57 3.07 12.14
N LYS A 67 2.91 1.77 12.21
CA LYS A 67 4.30 1.31 12.29
C LYS A 67 4.56 0.14 11.37
N VAL A 68 5.75 0.13 10.80
CA VAL A 68 6.31 -1.01 10.08
C VAL A 68 7.40 -1.59 10.96
N VAL A 69 7.17 -2.78 11.49
CA VAL A 69 8.13 -3.49 12.35
C VAL A 69 8.68 -4.70 11.64
N ARG A 70 9.91 -5.09 12.00
CA ARG A 70 10.50 -6.32 11.47
C ARG A 70 9.77 -7.54 12.03
N THR A 71 9.47 -8.53 11.19
CA THR A 71 8.77 -9.74 11.62
C THR A 71 9.61 -10.57 12.60
N SER A 72 10.91 -10.74 12.33
CA SER A 72 11.86 -11.38 13.24
C SER A 72 13.30 -11.02 12.91
N ALA A 73 14.23 -11.18 13.87
CA ALA A 73 15.65 -10.95 13.63
C ALA A 73 16.22 -11.88 12.53
N GLY A 74 15.81 -13.15 12.53
CA GLY A 74 16.27 -14.18 11.57
C GLY A 74 15.63 -14.12 10.18
N CYS A 75 14.67 -13.23 9.95
CA CYS A 75 13.99 -13.14 8.65
C CYS A 75 14.95 -12.66 7.55
N GLN A 76 14.94 -13.34 6.39
CA GLN A 76 15.75 -12.97 5.23
C GLN A 76 14.85 -12.38 4.15
N ALA A 77 14.97 -11.07 3.93
CA ALA A 77 14.08 -10.33 3.03
C ALA A 77 14.41 -10.66 1.57
N ARG A 78 13.37 -11.04 0.82
CA ARG A 78 13.39 -11.31 -0.63
C ARG A 78 12.74 -10.20 -1.43
N ALA A 79 12.06 -9.28 -0.75
CA ALA A 79 11.48 -8.05 -1.24
C ALA A 79 11.91 -6.89 -0.34
N ARG A 80 11.70 -5.65 -0.77
CA ARG A 80 11.97 -4.46 0.03
C ARG A 80 10.67 -3.82 0.49
N PHE A 81 10.65 -3.30 1.71
CA PHE A 81 9.63 -2.34 2.14
C PHE A 81 10.24 -0.95 2.12
N VAL A 82 9.55 0.04 1.54
CA VAL A 82 10.02 1.43 1.42
C VAL A 82 8.93 2.38 1.87
N ASP A 83 9.37 3.54 2.36
CA ASP A 83 8.52 4.72 2.50
C ASP A 83 8.59 5.49 1.17
N PRO A 84 7.48 5.62 0.41
CA PRO A 84 7.49 6.26 -0.89
C PRO A 84 7.47 7.80 -0.74
N ASP A 85 8.55 8.48 -1.15
CA ASP A 85 8.67 9.96 -1.09
C ASP A 85 7.49 10.69 -1.80
N ALA A 86 7.00 10.10 -2.88
CA ALA A 86 5.73 10.42 -3.53
C ALA A 86 4.90 9.14 -3.59
N GLY A 87 3.69 9.16 -3.05
CA GLY A 87 2.86 7.97 -2.84
C GLY A 87 2.75 7.08 -4.10
N PRO A 88 2.71 5.74 -3.93
CA PRO A 88 2.63 4.78 -5.02
C PRO A 88 1.48 5.06 -5.99
N ALA A 89 1.82 5.25 -7.26
CA ALA A 89 0.87 5.43 -8.35
C ALA A 89 0.93 4.28 -9.36
N THR A 90 -0.23 3.91 -9.91
CA THR A 90 -0.32 2.88 -10.96
C THR A 90 0.46 3.24 -12.21
N ALA A 91 0.56 4.53 -12.53
CA ALA A 91 1.37 5.06 -13.64
C ALA A 91 2.86 4.70 -13.52
N ASP A 92 3.37 4.53 -12.29
CA ASP A 92 4.76 4.17 -12.02
C ASP A 92 4.97 2.65 -11.86
N GLY A 93 3.98 1.85 -12.27
CA GLY A 93 4.01 0.39 -12.20
C GLY A 93 3.72 -0.18 -10.81
N TRP A 94 3.16 0.63 -9.89
CA TRP A 94 2.63 0.11 -8.64
C TRP A 94 1.28 -0.56 -8.85
N ILE A 95 1.03 -1.60 -8.07
CA ILE A 95 -0.22 -2.34 -8.05
C ILE A 95 -0.79 -2.23 -6.64
N LEU A 96 -2.04 -1.81 -6.52
CA LEU A 96 -2.73 -1.82 -5.23
C LEU A 96 -2.95 -3.29 -4.85
N ASN A 97 -2.18 -3.75 -3.87
CA ASN A 97 -2.17 -5.16 -3.52
C ASN A 97 -3.25 -5.48 -2.49
N ASP A 98 -3.52 -4.58 -1.54
CA ASP A 98 -4.43 -4.83 -0.43
C ASP A 98 -5.00 -3.53 0.14
N VAL A 99 -6.23 -3.57 0.63
CA VAL A 99 -6.87 -2.46 1.35
C VAL A 99 -7.42 -3.01 2.66
N ILE A 100 -6.89 -2.50 3.76
CA ILE A 100 -7.21 -2.95 5.11
C ILE A 100 -7.98 -1.83 5.80
N THR A 101 -9.25 -2.07 6.09
CA THR A 101 -10.11 -1.11 6.76
C THR A 101 -10.31 -1.53 8.22
N VAL A 102 -9.94 -0.67 9.16
CA VAL A 102 -10.07 -0.90 10.60
C VAL A 102 -10.95 0.17 11.23
N PRO A 103 -12.14 -0.18 11.73
CA PRO A 103 -13.00 0.74 12.46
C PRO A 103 -12.45 1.05 13.85
N ARG A 104 -12.69 2.27 14.34
CA ARG A 104 -12.47 2.62 15.75
C ARG A 104 -13.68 2.19 16.58
N ALA A 105 -13.45 1.53 17.73
CA ALA A 105 -14.53 1.01 18.57
C ALA A 105 -15.34 2.12 19.24
N GLU A 106 -14.67 3.19 19.65
CA GLU A 106 -15.25 4.37 20.29
C GLU A 106 -15.96 5.29 19.27
N CYS A 107 -15.67 5.11 17.99
CA CYS A 107 -16.20 5.93 16.90
C CYS A 107 -16.36 5.11 15.61
N PRO A 108 -17.46 4.34 15.45
CA PRO A 108 -17.63 3.46 14.28
C PRO A 108 -17.70 4.21 12.93
N SER A 109 -18.04 5.50 12.95
CA SER A 109 -18.02 6.37 11.76
C SER A 109 -16.60 6.77 11.34
N ARG A 110 -15.57 6.49 12.15
CA ARG A 110 -14.17 6.79 11.90
C ARG A 110 -13.38 5.49 11.70
N GLN A 111 -12.61 5.43 10.63
CA GLN A 111 -11.89 4.21 10.24
C GLN A 111 -10.49 4.55 9.74
N ALA A 112 -9.52 3.68 10.04
CA ALA A 112 -8.21 3.71 9.42
C ALA A 112 -8.23 2.82 8.18
N VAL A 113 -7.87 3.38 7.04
CA VAL A 113 -7.73 2.66 5.77
C VAL A 113 -6.25 2.60 5.43
N VAL A 114 -5.71 1.39 5.40
CA VAL A 114 -4.31 1.13 5.06
C VAL A 114 -4.26 0.49 3.68
N LYS A 115 -3.68 1.20 2.73
CA LYS A 115 -3.46 0.70 1.37
C LYS A 115 -2.05 0.13 1.29
N VAL A 116 -1.93 -1.13 0.90
CA VAL A 116 -0.64 -1.77 0.66
C VAL A 116 -0.42 -1.88 -0.84
N TRP A 117 0.71 -1.36 -1.29
CA TRP A 117 1.11 -1.34 -2.68
C TRP A 117 2.27 -2.27 -2.91
N ARG A 118 2.30 -2.92 -4.07
CA ARG A 118 3.45 -3.70 -4.53
C ARG A 118 3.90 -3.22 -5.90
N LYS A 119 5.20 -3.13 -6.11
CA LYS A 119 5.82 -2.93 -7.40
C LYS A 119 6.55 -4.22 -7.76
N PRO A 120 6.07 -4.97 -8.77
CA PRO A 120 6.72 -6.19 -9.18
C PRO A 120 8.17 -5.96 -9.61
N GLY A 121 9.05 -6.83 -9.14
CA GLY A 121 10.42 -6.94 -9.58
C GLY A 121 10.56 -7.77 -10.86
N GLN A 122 11.80 -8.09 -11.19
CA GLN A 122 12.20 -8.94 -12.31
C GLN A 122 12.95 -10.19 -11.83
N ALA A 123 13.03 -10.40 -10.51
CA ALA A 123 13.63 -11.59 -9.94
C ALA A 123 12.79 -12.82 -10.31
N THR A 124 13.32 -13.65 -11.20
CA THR A 124 12.71 -14.91 -11.60
C THR A 124 13.38 -16.09 -10.90
N THR A 125 12.65 -17.20 -10.82
CA THR A 125 13.22 -18.48 -10.37
C THR A 125 14.36 -18.88 -11.32
N PRO A 126 15.53 -19.29 -10.80
CA PRO A 126 16.62 -19.77 -11.64
C PRO A 126 16.19 -20.95 -12.51
N GLU A 127 16.69 -20.99 -13.73
CA GLU A 127 16.46 -22.10 -14.64
C GLU A 127 17.05 -23.40 -14.06
N LEU A 128 16.31 -24.50 -14.22
CA LEU A 128 16.76 -25.82 -13.82
C LEU A 128 17.59 -26.43 -14.94
N ASP A 129 18.71 -27.05 -14.58
CA ASP A 129 19.51 -27.83 -15.52
C ASP A 129 18.77 -29.12 -15.97
N ALA A 130 19.38 -29.87 -16.88
CA ALA A 130 18.83 -31.14 -17.38
C ALA A 130 18.65 -32.22 -16.28
N GLN A 131 19.16 -32.00 -15.07
CA GLN A 131 18.98 -32.86 -13.90
C GLN A 131 17.91 -32.32 -12.93
N GLY A 132 17.20 -31.25 -13.31
CA GLY A 132 16.19 -30.60 -12.49
C GLY A 132 16.76 -29.77 -11.34
N ARG A 133 18.03 -29.34 -11.42
CA ARG A 133 18.71 -28.57 -10.36
C ARG A 133 19.01 -27.15 -10.81
N ALA A 134 18.69 -26.17 -9.97
CA ALA A 134 19.15 -24.80 -10.16
C ALA A 134 20.65 -24.70 -9.82
N ARG A 135 21.47 -24.24 -10.75
CA ARG A 135 22.90 -23.94 -10.51
C ARG A 135 23.09 -22.43 -10.48
N ILE A 136 23.49 -21.91 -9.31
CA ILE A 136 23.77 -20.48 -9.11
C ILE A 136 25.26 -20.33 -8.85
N TYR A 137 25.97 -19.64 -9.74
CA TYR A 137 27.39 -19.37 -9.57
C TYR A 137 27.59 -18.04 -8.84
N LEU A 138 28.32 -18.10 -7.72
CA LEU A 138 28.63 -16.92 -6.91
C LEU A 138 29.44 -15.89 -7.72
N GLY A 139 30.40 -16.33 -8.53
CA GLY A 139 31.21 -15.46 -9.39
C GLY A 139 30.33 -14.59 -10.31
N ASP A 140 29.47 -15.23 -11.09
CA ASP A 140 28.54 -14.54 -12.01
C ASP A 140 27.62 -13.58 -11.27
N SER A 141 27.12 -13.98 -10.10
CA SER A 141 26.25 -13.16 -9.26
C SER A 141 26.99 -11.92 -8.73
N THR A 142 28.25 -12.06 -8.32
CA THR A 142 29.07 -10.94 -7.86
C THR A 142 29.42 -9.98 -8.99
N GLU A 143 29.72 -10.47 -10.19
CA GLU A 143 29.97 -9.63 -11.36
C GLU A 143 28.70 -8.90 -11.83
N ALA A 144 27.54 -9.57 -11.80
CA ALA A 144 26.25 -8.94 -12.04
C ALA A 144 25.93 -7.84 -11.00
N ALA A 145 26.25 -8.08 -9.72
CA ALA A 145 26.10 -7.09 -8.65
C ALA A 145 26.96 -5.84 -8.88
N LYS A 146 28.26 -6.02 -9.16
CA LYS A 146 29.18 -4.91 -9.47
C LYS A 146 28.69 -4.12 -10.69
N ALA A 147 28.20 -4.82 -11.71
CA ALA A 147 27.65 -4.22 -12.92
C ALA A 147 26.23 -3.63 -12.76
N LYS A 148 25.63 -3.67 -11.55
CA LYS A 148 24.24 -3.24 -11.29
C LYS A 148 23.19 -3.94 -12.17
N ARG A 149 23.47 -5.18 -12.57
CA ARG A 149 22.60 -6.04 -13.40
C ARG A 149 21.82 -7.07 -12.60
N LEU A 150 21.84 -6.98 -11.26
CA LEU A 150 21.01 -7.87 -10.44
C LEU A 150 19.51 -7.63 -10.74
N PRO A 151 18.71 -8.70 -10.83
CA PRO A 151 17.27 -8.57 -10.96
C PRO A 151 16.71 -7.72 -9.82
N LYS A 152 15.81 -6.80 -10.16
CA LYS A 152 15.10 -6.02 -9.15
C LYS A 152 14.18 -6.97 -8.38
N VAL A 153 14.22 -6.92 -7.06
CA VAL A 153 13.24 -7.61 -6.22
C VAL A 153 11.93 -6.83 -6.16
N ASP A 154 10.86 -7.49 -5.72
CA ASP A 154 9.60 -6.82 -5.42
C ASP A 154 9.80 -5.72 -4.37
N VAL A 155 9.04 -4.65 -4.51
CA VAL A 155 9.03 -3.54 -3.56
C VAL A 155 7.62 -3.33 -3.03
N TYR A 156 7.49 -3.15 -1.73
CA TYR A 156 6.24 -2.87 -1.04
C TYR A 156 6.27 -1.49 -0.41
N ALA A 157 5.12 -0.85 -0.36
CA ALA A 157 4.89 0.39 0.35
C ALA A 157 3.50 0.34 1.01
N ALA A 158 3.28 1.17 2.03
CA ALA A 158 1.96 1.31 2.62
C ALA A 158 1.63 2.79 2.80
N GLU A 159 0.36 3.12 2.58
CA GLU A 159 -0.21 4.44 2.82
C GLU A 159 -1.34 4.28 3.83
N VAL A 160 -1.47 5.27 4.72
CA VAL A 160 -2.51 5.29 5.73
C VAL A 160 -3.35 6.54 5.56
N ALA A 161 -4.66 6.36 5.56
CA ALA A 161 -5.63 7.44 5.56
C ALA A 161 -6.68 7.19 6.64
N LEU A 162 -7.10 8.26 7.33
CA LEU A 162 -8.26 8.23 8.19
C LEU A 162 -9.48 8.70 7.42
N THR A 163 -10.52 7.87 7.40
CA THR A 163 -11.75 8.14 6.67
C THR A 163 -12.96 8.19 7.60
N GLY A 164 -14.01 8.84 7.11
CA GLY A 164 -15.26 9.03 7.85
C GLY A 164 -15.21 10.19 8.84
N GLN A 165 -16.35 10.44 9.47
CA GLN A 165 -16.57 11.63 10.28
C GLN A 165 -15.92 11.47 11.66
N ALA A 166 -15.19 12.51 12.10
CA ALA A 166 -14.65 12.57 13.45
C ALA A 166 -15.79 12.52 14.48
N CYS A 167 -15.57 11.80 15.58
CA CYS A 167 -16.47 11.86 16.73
C CYS A 167 -16.07 13.05 17.60
N GLY A 168 -17.04 13.91 17.91
CA GLY A 168 -16.87 15.13 18.70
C GLY A 168 -16.93 14.92 20.21
#